data_AF-A0A6P4EC00-F1
#
_entry.id   AF-A0A6P4EC00-F1
#
_cell.length_a   1.000
_cell.length_b   1.000
_cell.length_c   1.000
_cell.angle_alpha   90.00
_cell.angle_beta   90.00
_cell.angle_gamma   90.00
#
_symmetry.space_group_name_H-M   'P 1'
#
loop_
_entity.id
_entity.type
_entity.pdbx_description
1 polymer ?
#
loop_
_entity_poly.entity_id
_entity_poly.type
_entity_poly.pdbx_seq_one_letter_code
_entity_poly.pdbx_strand_id
1 'polypeptide(L)'
;MGTVQWGIRQSAELENNMISVERVTEYEDIESEGILEAPADKKPPKSWPEQGKIVFDELSLRYSPDPKAETVLKSLSFVIKPKEKVGIVGRTGAGKSSLINALFRLSFNDGTVLIDKRDTGEMGLHDLRSKISIIPQEPVLFSGTMRHNLDPFDEYSDEK
;
A
#
# COMPACT_ATOMS: atom_id res chain seq x y z
N MET A 1 26.63 35.89 40.09
CA MET A 1 25.85 36.40 38.94
C MET A 1 25.96 35.52 37.68
N GLY A 2 27.05 34.77 37.44
CA GLY A 2 27.19 33.96 36.20
C GLY A 2 26.41 32.63 36.13
N THR A 3 26.11 31.99 37.25
CA THR A 3 25.42 30.68 37.28
C THR A 3 23.97 30.74 36.82
N VAL A 4 23.24 31.81 37.17
CA VAL A 4 21.85 32.03 36.75
C VAL A 4 21.77 32.30 35.24
N GLN A 5 22.65 33.16 34.72
CA GLN A 5 22.74 33.45 33.28
C GLN A 5 23.07 32.20 32.47
N TRP A 6 24.01 31.37 32.95
CA TRP A 6 24.34 30.10 32.32
C TRP A 6 23.14 29.13 32.32
N GLY A 7 22.44 29.00 33.45
CA GLY A 7 21.26 28.13 33.56
C GLY A 7 20.13 28.53 32.61
N ILE A 8 19.84 29.83 32.48
CA ILE A 8 18.84 30.34 31.53
C ILE A 8 19.22 29.99 30.09
N ARG A 9 20.50 30.18 29.73
CA ARG A 9 21.00 29.82 28.39
C ARG A 9 20.89 28.31 28.12
N GLN A 10 21.25 27.47 29.08
CA GLN A 10 21.13 26.01 28.94
C GLN A 10 19.67 25.55 28.80
N SER A 11 18.73 26.19 29.51
CA SER A 11 17.30 25.90 29.36
C SER A 11 16.80 26.25 27.97
N ALA A 12 17.17 27.42 27.44
CA ALA A 12 16.79 27.83 26.09
C ALA A 12 17.43 26.94 25.01
N GLU A 13 18.67 26.49 25.19
CA GLU A 13 19.33 25.54 24.30
C GLU A 13 18.64 24.16 24.33
N LEU A 14 18.21 23.70 25.51
CA LEU A 14 17.44 22.46 25.66
C LEU A 14 16.08 22.55 24.96
N GLU A 15 15.33 23.63 25.17
CA GLU A 15 14.03 23.86 24.52
C GLU A 15 14.17 23.84 23.00
N ASN A 16 15.18 24.53 22.45
CA ASN A 16 15.45 24.50 21.01
C ASN A 16 15.76 23.09 20.48
N ASN A 17 16.51 22.30 21.25
CA ASN A 17 16.82 20.92 20.87
C ASN A 17 15.57 20.01 20.95
N MET A 18 14.66 20.26 21.88
CA MET A 18 13.43 19.47 22.03
C MET A 18 12.46 19.61 20.85
N ILE A 19 12.54 20.69 20.06
CA ILE A 19 11.78 20.81 18.79
C ILE A 19 12.10 19.66 17.83
N SER A 20 13.34 19.14 17.84
CA SER A 20 13.70 17.98 17.02
C SER A 20 12.98 16.70 17.45
N VAL A 21 12.74 16.54 18.75
CA VAL A 21 12.01 15.39 19.31
C VAL A 21 10.53 15.50 18.96
N GLU A 22 9.94 16.69 19.12
CA GLU A 22 8.54 16.96 18.75
C GLU A 22 8.25 16.57 17.29
N ARG A 23 9.15 16.93 16.36
CA ARG A 23 9.01 16.56 14.94
C ARG A 23 9.10 15.06 14.67
N VAL A 24 9.84 14.31 15.50
CA VAL A 24 9.89 12.84 15.37
C VAL A 24 8.60 12.23 15.92
N THR A 25 8.11 12.73 17.05
CA THR A 25 6.85 12.29 17.66
C THR A 25 5.65 12.59 16.76
N GLU A 26 5.69 13.65 15.96
CA GLU A 26 4.63 13.96 14.97
C GLU A 26 4.37 12.80 14.00
N TYR A 27 5.37 11.97 13.69
CA TYR A 27 5.19 10.80 12.83
C TYR A 27 4.53 9.60 13.52
N GLU A 28 4.37 9.62 14.85
CA GLU A 28 3.67 8.56 15.60
C GLU A 28 2.14 8.64 15.37
N ASP A 29 1.62 9.85 15.21
CA ASP A 29 0.17 10.14 15.15
C ASP A 29 -0.40 10.16 13.73
N ILE A 30 0.37 9.79 12.71
CA ILE A 30 -0.11 9.79 11.32
C ILE A 30 -1.14 8.67 11.08
N GLU A 31 -2.09 8.93 10.19
CA GLU A 31 -3.06 7.93 9.78
C GLU A 31 -2.38 6.77 9.05
N SER A 32 -2.63 5.55 9.54
CA SER A 32 -2.12 4.32 8.91
C SER A 32 -2.96 3.94 7.69
N GLU A 33 -2.31 3.43 6.64
CA GLU A 33 -2.97 2.96 5.39
C GLU A 33 -4.02 1.86 5.64
N GLY A 34 -3.77 1.00 6.64
CA GLY A 34 -4.67 -0.09 6.99
C GLY A 34 -3.96 -1.22 7.73
N ILE A 35 -4.73 -2.26 8.07
CA ILE A 35 -4.21 -3.42 8.78
C ILE A 35 -3.29 -4.22 7.83
N LEU A 36 -2.05 -4.47 8.26
CA LEU A 36 -1.07 -5.22 7.47
C LEU A 36 -1.42 -6.71 7.37
N GLU A 37 -1.76 -7.33 8.50
CA GLU A 37 -2.16 -8.74 8.55
C GLU A 37 -3.55 -8.90 9.14
N ALA A 38 -4.42 -9.65 8.48
CA ALA A 38 -5.74 -9.90 8.99
C ALA A 38 -5.67 -10.66 10.34
N PRO A 39 -6.64 -10.43 11.25
CA PRO A 39 -6.88 -11.30 12.38
C PRO A 39 -6.96 -12.77 11.96
N ALA A 40 -6.54 -13.70 12.83
CA ALA A 40 -6.37 -15.12 12.49
C ALA A 40 -7.63 -15.78 11.90
N ASP A 41 -8.81 -15.31 12.30
CA ASP A 41 -10.13 -15.74 11.81
C ASP A 41 -10.43 -15.28 10.37
N LYS A 42 -9.81 -14.18 9.91
CA LYS A 42 -10.02 -13.59 8.58
C LYS A 42 -8.89 -13.86 7.59
N LYS A 43 -7.77 -14.45 8.02
CA LYS A 43 -6.66 -14.78 7.11
C LYS A 43 -7.12 -15.72 5.98
N PRO A 44 -6.66 -15.48 4.75
CA PRO A 44 -6.89 -16.41 3.65
C PRO A 44 -6.16 -17.73 3.91
N PRO A 45 -6.68 -18.87 3.43
CA PRO A 45 -5.96 -20.13 3.50
C PRO A 45 -4.66 -20.03 2.68
N LYS A 46 -3.64 -20.84 3.04
CA LYS A 46 -2.35 -20.82 2.34
C LYS A 46 -2.45 -21.10 0.83
N SER A 47 -3.47 -21.86 0.43
CA SER A 47 -3.79 -22.20 -0.96
C SER A 47 -4.41 -21.05 -1.77
N TRP A 48 -4.85 -19.98 -1.10
CA TRP A 48 -5.44 -18.84 -1.78
C TRP A 48 -4.36 -17.97 -2.45
N PRO A 49 -4.64 -17.40 -3.63
CA PRO A 49 -5.85 -17.58 -4.45
C PRO A 49 -5.89 -18.94 -5.19
N GLU A 50 -7.08 -19.54 -5.29
CA GLU A 50 -7.25 -20.89 -5.86
C GLU A 50 -7.52 -20.85 -7.37
N GLN A 51 -8.41 -19.95 -7.82
CA GLN A 51 -8.79 -19.84 -9.23
C GLN A 51 -8.28 -18.56 -9.85
N GLY A 52 -8.16 -17.48 -9.06
CA GLY A 52 -7.78 -16.16 -9.53
C GLY A 52 -8.90 -15.45 -10.30
N LYS A 53 -10.17 -15.70 -9.95
CA LYS A 53 -11.28 -14.91 -10.48
C LYS A 53 -11.23 -13.51 -9.83
N ILE A 54 -11.37 -12.44 -10.62
CA ILE A 54 -11.40 -11.08 -10.07
C ILE A 54 -12.74 -10.44 -10.43
N VAL A 55 -13.42 -9.85 -9.46
CA VAL A 55 -14.68 -9.12 -9.65
C VAL A 55 -14.51 -7.72 -9.10
N PHE A 56 -14.71 -6.74 -9.97
CA PHE A 56 -14.88 -5.35 -9.58
C PHE A 56 -16.39 -5.09 -9.53
N ASP A 57 -16.86 -4.55 -8.41
CA ASP A 57 -18.26 -4.23 -8.17
C ASP A 57 -18.40 -2.78 -7.72
N GLU A 58 -18.92 -1.94 -8.62
CA GLU A 58 -19.11 -0.50 -8.48
C GLU A 58 -17.86 0.25 -7.98
N LEU A 59 -16.67 -0.23 -8.37
CA LEU A 59 -15.41 0.30 -7.88
C LEU A 59 -15.22 1.76 -8.34
N SER A 60 -15.00 2.65 -7.37
CA SER A 60 -14.53 4.01 -7.60
C SER A 60 -13.20 4.23 -6.89
N LEU A 61 -12.31 5.03 -7.48
CA LEU A 61 -11.01 5.33 -6.90
C LEU A 61 -10.77 6.84 -6.83
N ARG A 62 -10.23 7.29 -5.69
CA ARG A 62 -9.76 8.65 -5.47
C ARG A 62 -8.37 8.66 -4.82
N TYR A 63 -7.61 9.71 -5.06
CA TYR A 63 -6.27 9.90 -4.50
C TYR A 63 -6.25 10.74 -3.22
N SER A 64 -7.39 11.31 -2.83
CA SER A 64 -7.55 12.10 -1.62
C SER A 64 -8.52 11.41 -0.66
N PRO A 65 -8.28 11.46 0.65
CA PRO A 65 -9.22 10.92 1.63
C PRO A 65 -10.55 11.67 1.64
N ASP A 66 -10.61 12.91 1.13
CA ASP A 66 -11.85 13.69 1.05
C ASP A 66 -12.91 12.95 0.21
N PRO A 67 -14.07 12.57 0.80
CA PRO A 67 -15.17 11.92 0.08
C PRO A 67 -15.73 12.75 -1.08
N LYS A 68 -15.50 14.06 -1.10
CA LYS A 68 -15.92 14.98 -2.18
C LYS A 68 -14.85 15.14 -3.26
N ALA A 69 -13.68 14.54 -3.09
CA ALA A 69 -12.62 14.60 -4.10
C ALA A 69 -13.08 13.94 -5.41
N GLU A 70 -12.54 14.43 -6.51
CA GLU A 70 -12.86 13.86 -7.82
C GLU A 70 -12.34 12.42 -7.92
N THR A 71 -13.23 11.51 -8.28
CA THR A 71 -12.91 10.12 -8.55
C THR A 71 -12.31 9.97 -9.95
N VAL A 72 -11.15 9.31 -10.03
CA VAL A 72 -10.46 9.03 -11.30
C VAL A 72 -11.11 7.83 -12.01
N LEU A 73 -11.51 6.82 -11.24
CA LEU A 73 -12.33 5.71 -11.71
C LEU A 73 -13.72 5.84 -11.09
N LYS A 74 -14.77 5.64 -11.90
CA LYS A 74 -16.17 5.90 -11.51
C LYS A 74 -17.00 4.65 -11.75
N SER A 75 -17.45 4.02 -10.66
CA SER A 75 -18.39 2.88 -10.64
C SER A 75 -18.07 1.79 -11.66
N LEU A 76 -16.83 1.31 -11.67
CA LEU A 76 -16.39 0.23 -12.56
C LEU A 76 -16.90 -1.13 -12.05
N SER A 77 -17.68 -1.81 -12.89
CA SER A 77 -18.16 -3.16 -12.64
C SER A 77 -17.78 -4.10 -13.78
N PHE A 78 -16.92 -5.08 -13.52
CA PHE A 78 -16.54 -6.09 -14.50
C PHE A 78 -15.94 -7.33 -13.83
N VAL A 79 -15.84 -8.41 -14.60
CA VAL A 79 -15.33 -9.71 -14.12
C VAL A 79 -14.19 -10.17 -15.01
N ILE A 80 -13.07 -10.54 -14.40
CA ILE A 80 -11.97 -11.27 -15.02
C ILE A 80 -12.09 -12.75 -14.61
N LYS A 81 -12.17 -13.64 -15.59
CA LYS A 81 -12.33 -15.08 -15.34
C LYS A 81 -11.02 -15.72 -14.89
N PRO A 82 -11.07 -16.84 -14.16
CA PRO A 82 -9.90 -17.63 -13.82
C PRO A 82 -9.00 -17.89 -15.03
N LYS A 83 -7.69 -17.65 -14.87
CA LYS A 83 -6.64 -17.91 -15.88
C LYS A 83 -6.85 -17.16 -17.21
N GLU A 84 -7.64 -16.09 -17.21
CA GLU A 84 -7.86 -15.24 -18.36
C GLU A 84 -6.72 -14.23 -18.54
N LYS A 85 -6.30 -14.02 -19.80
CA LYS A 85 -5.34 -12.97 -20.15
C LYS A 85 -6.11 -11.75 -20.64
N VAL A 86 -6.03 -10.65 -19.89
CA VAL A 86 -6.75 -9.41 -20.20
C VAL A 86 -5.77 -8.31 -20.59
N GLY A 87 -6.06 -7.62 -21.69
CA GLY A 87 -5.35 -6.41 -22.10
C GLY A 87 -6.15 -5.16 -21.75
N ILE A 88 -5.55 -4.21 -21.05
CA ILE A 88 -6.16 -2.91 -20.73
C ILE A 88 -5.58 -1.86 -21.66
N VAL A 89 -6.43 -1.25 -22.49
CA VAL A 89 -6.03 -0.23 -23.48
C VAL A 89 -6.76 1.08 -23.23
N GLY A 90 -6.12 2.19 -23.60
CA GLY A 90 -6.70 3.53 -23.45
C GLY A 90 -5.64 4.62 -23.59
N ARG A 91 -6.08 5.86 -23.81
CA ARG A 91 -5.19 7.03 -23.92
C ARG A 91 -4.37 7.25 -22.64
N THR A 92 -3.30 8.03 -22.72
CA THR A 92 -2.59 8.54 -21.54
C THR A 92 -3.56 9.29 -20.63
N GLY A 93 -3.45 9.08 -19.32
CA GLY A 93 -4.38 9.67 -18.33
C GLY A 93 -5.74 8.97 -18.20
N ALA A 94 -6.02 7.90 -18.96
CA ALA A 94 -7.30 7.19 -18.88
C ALA A 94 -7.52 6.34 -17.60
N GLY A 95 -6.66 6.46 -16.59
CA GLY A 95 -6.80 5.70 -15.33
C GLY A 95 -6.29 4.25 -15.35
N LYS A 96 -5.52 3.84 -16.36
CA LYS A 96 -4.95 2.47 -16.44
C LYS A 96 -4.09 2.12 -15.22
N SER A 97 -3.15 3.00 -14.85
CA SER A 97 -2.34 2.82 -13.64
C SER A 97 -3.19 2.89 -12.37
N SER A 98 -4.21 3.75 -12.36
CA SER A 98 -5.16 3.83 -11.24
C SER A 98 -5.90 2.52 -11.02
N LEU A 99 -6.27 1.79 -12.08
CA LEU A 99 -6.93 0.49 -11.95
C LEU A 99 -6.01 -0.53 -11.28
N ILE A 100 -4.72 -0.49 -11.59
CA ILE A 100 -3.71 -1.33 -10.94
C ILE A 100 -3.56 -0.93 -9.46
N ASN A 101 -3.51 0.37 -9.16
CA ASN A 101 -3.46 0.88 -7.79
C ASN A 101 -4.69 0.46 -6.97
N ALA A 102 -5.87 0.44 -7.59
CA ALA A 102 -7.09 -0.04 -6.94
C ALA A 102 -6.98 -1.52 -6.54
N LEU A 103 -6.47 -2.37 -7.45
CA LEU A 103 -6.30 -3.80 -7.20
C LEU A 103 -5.31 -4.08 -6.06
N PHE A 104 -4.24 -3.29 -5.95
CA PHE A 104 -3.26 -3.39 -4.86
C PHE A 104 -3.66 -2.63 -3.58
N ARG A 105 -4.83 -1.98 -3.59
CA ARG A 105 -5.33 -1.11 -2.52
C ARG A 105 -4.30 -0.05 -2.10
N LEU A 106 -3.65 0.59 -3.07
CA LEU A 106 -2.67 1.68 -2.86
C LEU A 106 -3.32 3.07 -2.85
N SER A 107 -4.64 3.14 -2.84
CA SER A 107 -5.43 4.37 -2.96
C SER A 107 -6.79 4.18 -2.27
N PHE A 108 -7.54 5.27 -2.11
CA PHE A 108 -8.86 5.22 -1.51
C PHE A 108 -9.87 4.67 -2.52
N ASN A 109 -10.40 3.50 -2.20
CA ASN A 109 -11.36 2.80 -3.03
C ASN A 109 -12.74 2.82 -2.34
N ASP A 110 -13.77 3.13 -3.12
CA ASP A 110 -15.17 2.89 -2.77
C ASP A 110 -15.71 1.75 -3.65
N GLY A 111 -16.69 0.98 -3.17
CA GLY A 111 -17.13 -0.26 -3.82
C GLY A 111 -16.24 -1.45 -3.43
N THR A 112 -16.31 -2.54 -4.18
CA THR A 112 -15.71 -3.83 -3.76
C THR A 112 -14.83 -4.44 -4.85
N VAL A 113 -13.69 -5.00 -4.43
CA VAL A 113 -12.89 -5.90 -5.27
C VAL A 113 -12.84 -7.26 -4.61
N LEU A 114 -13.39 -8.26 -5.30
CA LEU A 114 -13.39 -9.65 -4.85
C LEU A 114 -12.34 -10.43 -5.64
N ILE A 115 -11.56 -11.25 -4.93
CA ILE A 115 -10.69 -12.25 -5.55
C ILE A 115 -11.17 -13.63 -5.10
N ASP A 116 -11.50 -14.47 -6.08
CA ASP A 116 -12.30 -15.69 -5.96
C ASP A 116 -13.68 -15.44 -5.34
N LYS A 117 -13.77 -15.54 -4.01
CA LYS A 117 -14.99 -15.35 -3.22
C LYS A 117 -14.79 -14.44 -2.01
N ARG A 118 -13.60 -13.84 -1.86
CA ARG A 118 -13.23 -13.04 -0.70
C ARG A 118 -13.12 -11.57 -1.07
N ASP A 119 -13.65 -10.72 -0.21
CA ASP A 119 -13.47 -9.27 -0.31
C ASP A 119 -12.05 -8.90 0.12
N THR A 120 -11.33 -8.26 -0.79
CA THR A 120 -9.99 -7.75 -0.54
C THR A 120 -9.98 -6.63 0.50
N GLY A 121 -11.08 -5.90 0.70
CA GLY A 121 -11.23 -4.85 1.70
C GLY A 121 -11.14 -5.37 3.14
N GLU A 122 -11.60 -6.60 3.38
CA GLU A 122 -11.54 -7.26 4.69
C GLU A 122 -10.20 -7.97 4.98
N MET A 123 -9.33 -8.06 3.97
CA MET A 123 -8.03 -8.72 4.08
C MET A 123 -6.95 -7.75 4.56
N GLY A 124 -5.93 -8.31 5.24
CA GLY A 124 -4.70 -7.57 5.53
C GLY A 124 -3.96 -7.24 4.23
N LEU A 125 -3.35 -6.05 4.17
CA LEU A 125 -2.65 -5.59 2.99
C LEU A 125 -1.49 -6.52 2.59
N HIS A 126 -0.77 -7.09 3.56
CA HIS A 126 0.31 -8.04 3.31
C HIS A 126 -0.21 -9.40 2.82
N ASP A 127 -1.33 -9.87 3.39
CA ASP A 127 -1.99 -11.12 2.95
C ASP A 127 -2.46 -11.03 1.49
N LEU A 128 -2.92 -9.84 1.07
CA LEU A 128 -3.30 -9.56 -0.32
C LEU A 128 -2.07 -9.40 -1.24
N ARG A 129 -1.16 -8.48 -0.89
CA ARG A 129 -0.04 -8.06 -1.76
C ARG A 129 1.00 -9.16 -1.96
N SER A 130 1.16 -10.09 -1.00
CA SER A 130 2.04 -11.26 -1.15
C SER A 130 1.56 -12.28 -2.19
N LYS A 131 0.30 -12.18 -2.64
CA LYS A 131 -0.32 -13.13 -3.59
C LYS A 131 -0.51 -12.55 -4.99
N ILE A 132 -0.16 -11.29 -5.21
CA ILE A 132 -0.30 -10.60 -6.49
C ILE A 132 1.04 -9.95 -6.84
N SER A 133 1.51 -10.17 -8.06
CA SER A 133 2.76 -9.57 -8.55
C SER A 133 2.49 -8.44 -9.53
N ILE A 134 3.32 -7.40 -9.49
CA ILE A 134 3.29 -6.25 -10.39
C ILE A 134 4.70 -5.95 -10.88
N ILE A 135 4.80 -5.52 -12.14
CA ILE A 135 6.01 -4.91 -12.67
C ILE A 135 5.75 -3.41 -12.76
N PRO A 136 6.47 -2.56 -12.00
CA PRO A 136 6.26 -1.12 -12.01
C PRO A 136 6.65 -0.51 -13.36
N GLN A 137 6.09 0.66 -13.68
CA GLN A 137 6.42 1.38 -14.92
C GLN A 137 7.85 1.90 -14.92
N GLU A 138 8.32 2.34 -13.75
CA GLU A 138 9.70 2.77 -13.54
C GLU A 138 10.45 1.67 -12.78
N PRO A 139 11.49 1.06 -13.38
CA PRO A 139 12.28 0.05 -12.69
C PRO A 139 13.15 0.72 -11.62
N VAL A 140 12.99 0.30 -10.36
CA VAL A 140 13.81 0.74 -9.24
C VAL A 140 14.66 -0.42 -8.75
N LEU A 141 15.95 -0.17 -8.53
CA LEU A 141 16.90 -1.12 -7.92
C LEU A 141 17.49 -0.49 -6.67
N PHE A 142 17.60 -1.29 -5.61
CA PHE A 142 18.24 -0.90 -4.37
C PHE A 142 19.75 -1.15 -4.42
N SER A 143 20.51 -0.32 -3.72
CA SER A 143 21.96 -0.54 -3.56
C SER A 143 22.20 -1.85 -2.80
N GLY A 144 22.88 -2.80 -3.44
CA GLY A 144 23.09 -4.14 -2.89
C GLY A 144 23.52 -5.13 -3.96
N THR A 145 23.43 -6.42 -3.66
CA THR A 145 23.69 -7.48 -4.63
C THR A 145 22.51 -7.67 -5.58
N MET A 146 22.77 -8.28 -6.74
CA MET A 146 21.71 -8.72 -7.64
C MET A 146 20.76 -9.69 -6.95
N ARG A 147 21.31 -10.64 -6.17
CA ARG A 147 20.52 -11.61 -5.41
C ARG A 147 19.57 -10.92 -4.43
N HIS A 148 20.04 -9.92 -3.69
CA HIS A 148 19.19 -9.18 -2.75
C HIS A 148 18.04 -8.43 -3.43
N ASN A 149 18.24 -7.89 -4.63
CA ASN A 149 17.16 -7.26 -5.39
C ASN A 149 16.13 -8.27 -5.93
N LEU A 150 16.51 -9.54 -6.10
CA LEU A 150 15.64 -10.61 -6.62
C LEU A 150 14.92 -11.37 -5.51
N ASP A 151 15.60 -11.66 -4.40
CA ASP A 151 15.11 -12.39 -3.24
C ASP A 151 15.59 -11.70 -1.96
N PRO A 152 14.93 -10.60 -1.54
CA PRO A 152 15.35 -9.82 -0.39
C PRO A 152 15.18 -10.54 0.95
N PHE A 153 14.43 -11.65 0.98
CA PHE A 153 14.12 -12.44 2.17
C PHE A 153 14.84 -13.78 2.23
N ASP A 154 15.70 -14.07 1.24
CA ASP A 154 16.41 -15.35 1.10
C ASP A 154 15.49 -16.58 1.20
N GLU A 155 14.31 -16.50 0.57
CA GLU A 155 13.32 -17.58 0.57
C GLU A 155 13.71 -18.76 -0.33
N TYR A 156 14.57 -18.54 -1.34
CA TYR A 156 14.88 -19.54 -2.38
C TYR A 156 16.39 -19.73 -2.57
N SER A 157 16.83 -20.98 -2.80
CA SER A 157 18.22 -21.30 -3.18
C SER A 157 18.55 -20.86 -4.61
N ASP A 158 19.82 -20.55 -4.90
CA ASP A 158 20.30 -20.14 -6.25
C ASP A 158 20.04 -21.16 -7.37
N GLU A 159 19.86 -22.44 -7.02
CA GLU A 159 19.71 -23.55 -7.98
C GLU A 159 18.26 -23.74 -8.49
N LYS A 160 17.31 -22.93 -8.04
CA LYS A 160 15.87 -23.05 -8.37
C LYS A 160 15.29 -21.82 -9.04
#